data_AF-A0A1M5M4S6-F1
#
_entry.id   AF-A0A1M5M4S6-F1
#
_cell.length_a   1.000
_cell.length_b   1.000
_cell.length_c   1.000
_cell.angle_alpha   90.00
_cell.angle_beta   90.00
_cell.angle_gamma   90.00
#
_symmetry.space_group_name_H-M   'P 1'
#
loop_
_entity.id
_entity.type
_entity.pdbx_description
1 polymer ?
#
loop_
_entity_poly.entity_id
_entity_poly.type
_entity_poly.pdbx_seq_one_letter_code
_entity_poly.pdbx_strand_id
1 'polypeptide(L)'
;MTFNEIKKEIQLEIKTNKKVRSIWYWGLFSMTAVFVLKWIRARHMNLSGVQDFLQGTLPNFFAATGICASLFIFYKLIFFTDTSFTKKLAFSTLFTFFGLAAWEVIQYYMGSPMDIYDILMTISGCVMTAGFIMIVHSDRLQQNR
;
A
#
# COMPACT_ATOMS: atom_id res chain seq x y z
N MET A 1 -25.33 -3.24 9.55
CA MET A 1 -24.25 -4.24 9.67
C MET A 1 -23.33 -3.77 10.79
N THR A 2 -23.05 -4.62 11.77
CA THR A 2 -22.19 -4.26 12.90
C THR A 2 -20.70 -4.38 12.53
N PHE A 3 -19.82 -3.67 13.26
CA PHE A 3 -18.37 -3.76 13.04
C PHE A 3 -17.85 -5.20 13.09
N ASN A 4 -18.37 -6.00 14.03
CA ASN A 4 -17.99 -7.40 14.20
C ASN A 4 -18.42 -8.29 13.04
N GLU A 5 -19.56 -8.00 12.41
CA GLU A 5 -20.02 -8.70 11.20
C GLU A 5 -19.07 -8.40 10.03
N ILE A 6 -18.78 -7.13 9.75
CA ILE A 6 -17.87 -6.73 8.64
C ILE A 6 -16.48 -7.32 8.83
N LYS A 7 -15.97 -7.29 10.07
CA LYS A 7 -14.67 -7.88 10.40
C LYS A 7 -14.64 -9.37 10.08
N LYS A 8 -15.68 -10.12 10.47
CA LYS A 8 -15.78 -11.56 10.18
C LYS A 8 -15.89 -11.82 8.68
N GLU A 9 -16.65 -10.99 7.96
CA GLU A 9 -16.80 -11.07 6.51
C GLU A 9 -15.45 -10.90 5.79
N ILE A 10 -14.70 -9.86 6.12
CA ILE A 10 -13.36 -9.62 5.54
C ILE A 10 -12.40 -10.77 5.85
N GLN A 11 -12.41 -11.28 7.08
CA GLN A 11 -11.58 -12.44 7.46
C GLN A 11 -11.95 -13.68 6.64
N LEU A 12 -13.25 -13.90 6.41
CA LEU A 12 -13.73 -15.00 5.58
C LEU A 12 -13.32 -14.80 4.12
N GLU A 13 -13.41 -13.58 3.58
CA GLU A 13 -12.98 -13.26 2.22
C GLU A 13 -11.48 -13.49 2.03
N ILE A 14 -10.63 -13.04 2.97
CA ILE A 14 -9.18 -13.28 2.94
C ILE A 14 -8.88 -14.79 2.95
N LYS A 15 -9.67 -15.59 3.68
CA LYS A 15 -9.47 -17.04 3.77
C LYS A 15 -9.93 -17.79 2.51
N THR A 16 -11.07 -17.40 1.94
CA THR A 16 -11.76 -18.14 0.88
C THR A 16 -11.45 -17.62 -0.53
N ASN A 17 -11.31 -16.30 -0.70
CA ASN A 17 -11.09 -15.68 -2.00
C ASN A 17 -9.59 -15.52 -2.27
N LYS A 18 -9.07 -16.36 -3.19
CA LYS A 18 -7.65 -16.33 -3.60
C LYS A 18 -7.18 -14.93 -4.02
N LYS A 19 -8.04 -14.11 -4.64
CA LYS A 19 -7.71 -12.76 -5.11
C LYS A 19 -7.46 -11.80 -3.95
N VAL A 20 -8.41 -11.72 -3.03
CA VAL A 20 -8.29 -10.90 -1.81
C VAL A 20 -7.12 -11.37 -0.96
N ARG A 21 -6.91 -12.69 -0.87
CA ARG A 21 -5.78 -13.29 -0.18
C ARG A 21 -4.42 -12.89 -0.76
N SER A 22 -4.29 -12.84 -2.09
CA SER A 22 -3.07 -12.37 -2.74
C SER A 22 -2.78 -10.89 -2.44
N ILE A 23 -3.82 -10.04 -2.46
CA ILE A 23 -3.69 -8.61 -2.10
C ILE A 23 -3.31 -8.47 -0.63
N TRP A 24 -3.86 -9.32 0.24
CA TRP A 24 -3.53 -9.35 1.67
C TRP A 24 -2.05 -9.68 1.90
N TYR A 25 -1.55 -10.74 1.27
CA TYR A 25 -0.12 -11.09 1.39
C TYR A 25 0.80 -10.04 0.75
N TRP A 26 0.37 -9.42 -0.35
CA TRP A 26 1.08 -8.29 -0.95
C TRP A 26 1.24 -7.12 0.02
N GLY A 27 0.15 -6.74 0.70
CA GLY A 27 0.15 -5.70 1.73
C GLY A 27 1.01 -6.08 2.93
N LEU A 28 0.86 -7.31 3.44
CA LEU A 28 1.63 -7.80 4.59
C LEU A 28 3.13 -7.81 4.31
N PHE A 29 3.54 -8.38 3.18
CA PHE A 29 4.94 -8.40 2.74
C PHE A 29 5.50 -6.97 2.64
N SER A 30 4.75 -6.06 2.04
CA SER A 30 5.15 -4.66 1.89
C SER A 30 5.37 -3.97 3.24
N MET A 31 4.44 -4.11 4.18
CA MET A 31 4.59 -3.51 5.51
C MET A 31 5.77 -4.12 6.27
N THR A 32 5.97 -5.44 6.19
CA THR A 32 7.16 -6.09 6.77
C THR A 32 8.45 -5.56 6.14
N ALA A 33 8.48 -5.36 4.82
CA ALA A 33 9.64 -4.80 4.13
C ALA A 33 10.00 -3.38 4.65
N VAL A 34 9.01 -2.53 4.93
CA VAL A 34 9.27 -1.20 5.55
C VAL A 34 10.03 -1.34 6.86
N PHE A 35 9.59 -2.23 7.76
CA PHE A 35 10.24 -2.44 9.05
C PHE A 35 11.67 -2.99 8.89
N VAL A 36 11.84 -3.99 8.02
CA VAL A 36 13.14 -4.59 7.75
C VAL A 36 14.11 -3.55 7.19
N LEU A 37 13.69 -2.74 6.21
CA LEU A 37 14.55 -1.72 5.60
C LEU A 37 14.94 -0.63 6.60
N LYS A 38 14.00 -0.15 7.44
CA LYS A 38 14.31 0.82 8.50
C LYS A 38 15.28 0.24 9.54
N TRP A 39 15.12 -1.03 9.91
CA TRP A 39 16.03 -1.72 10.82
C TRP A 39 17.44 -1.83 10.25
N ILE A 40 17.56 -2.20 8.97
CA ILE A 40 18.84 -2.27 8.26
C ILE A 40 19.49 -0.88 8.19
N ARG A 41 18.70 0.18 7.97
CA ARG A 41 19.20 1.57 7.89
C ARG A 41 19.77 2.06 9.23
N ALA A 42 19.14 1.69 10.34
CA ALA A 42 19.62 2.03 11.68
C ALA A 42 21.01 1.45 12.01
N ARG A 43 21.50 0.46 11.25
CA ARG A 43 22.82 -0.15 11.47
C ARG A 43 23.98 0.59 10.80
N HIS A 44 23.73 1.73 10.14
CA HIS A 44 24.76 2.60 9.52
C HIS A 44 25.83 1.81 8.74
N MET A 45 25.41 0.90 7.88
CA MET A 45 26.34 0.13 7.05
C MET A 45 26.96 1.04 5.98
N ASN A 46 28.26 0.91 5.73
CA ASN A 46 28.94 1.59 4.63
C ASN A 46 28.48 0.98 3.30
N LEU A 47 27.42 1.53 2.74
CA LEU A 47 26.82 1.07 1.50
C LEU A 47 27.40 1.83 0.30
N SER A 48 27.36 1.18 -0.86
CA SER A 48 27.61 1.85 -2.14
C SER A 48 26.51 2.88 -2.42
N GLY A 49 26.80 3.93 -3.21
CA GLY A 49 25.86 5.04 -3.43
C GLY A 49 24.46 4.62 -3.94
N VAL A 50 24.38 3.56 -4.76
CA VAL A 50 23.09 3.02 -5.23
C VAL A 50 22.32 2.33 -4.10
N GLN A 51 23.02 1.58 -3.25
CA GLN A 51 22.39 0.87 -2.13
C GLN A 51 21.90 1.85 -1.06
N ASP A 52 22.65 2.93 -0.81
CA ASP A 52 22.26 3.98 0.11
C ASP A 52 21.01 4.72 -0.40
N PHE A 53 20.98 5.06 -1.70
CA PHE A 53 19.80 5.63 -2.36
C PHE A 53 18.57 4.71 -2.25
N LEU A 54 18.71 3.43 -2.59
CA LEU A 54 17.62 2.47 -2.52
C LEU A 54 17.14 2.27 -1.08
N GLN A 55 18.06 2.18 -0.12
CA GLN A 55 17.71 2.06 1.28
C GLN A 55 17.00 3.30 1.83
N GLY A 56 17.34 4.49 1.30
CA GLY A 56 16.69 5.75 1.61
C GLY A 56 15.23 5.78 1.16
N THR A 57 14.97 5.33 -0.07
CA THR A 57 13.72 5.61 -0.79
C THR A 57 12.75 4.42 -0.93
N LEU A 58 13.26 3.17 -0.86
CA LEU A 58 12.43 1.96 -0.85
C LEU A 58 11.40 1.89 0.30
N PRO A 59 11.68 2.39 1.52
CA PRO A 59 10.67 2.41 2.57
C PRO A 59 9.37 3.12 2.16
N ASN A 60 9.47 4.22 1.40
CA ASN A 60 8.28 4.96 0.93
C ASN A 60 7.54 4.22 -0.18
N PHE A 61 8.27 3.55 -1.08
CA PHE A 61 7.66 2.63 -2.03
C PHE A 61 6.85 1.52 -1.32
N PHE A 62 7.46 0.82 -0.36
CA PHE A 62 6.79 -0.27 0.35
C PHE A 62 5.68 0.22 1.30
N ALA A 63 5.80 1.42 1.85
CA ALA A 63 4.71 2.04 2.60
C ALA A 63 3.51 2.32 1.69
N ALA A 64 3.75 2.88 0.50
CA ALA A 64 2.71 3.11 -0.48
C ALA A 64 2.02 1.81 -0.91
N THR A 65 2.78 0.75 -1.19
CA THR A 65 2.18 -0.54 -1.56
C THR A 65 1.37 -1.16 -0.41
N GLY A 66 1.93 -1.16 0.81
CA GLY A 66 1.31 -1.73 2.00
C GLY A 66 0.03 -1.03 2.43
N ILE A 67 0.07 0.31 2.50
CA ILE A 67 -1.09 1.13 2.89
C ILE A 67 -2.19 1.03 1.82
N CYS A 68 -1.84 1.14 0.53
CA CYS A 68 -2.82 1.07 -0.55
C CYS A 68 -3.56 -0.28 -0.55
N ALA A 69 -2.83 -1.40 -0.43
CA ALA A 69 -3.43 -2.73 -0.35
C ALA A 69 -4.32 -2.90 0.89
N SER A 70 -3.88 -2.39 2.04
CA SER A 70 -4.63 -2.46 3.29
C SER A 70 -5.93 -1.65 3.23
N LEU A 71 -5.87 -0.42 2.73
CA LEU A 71 -7.06 0.43 2.55
C LEU A 71 -8.05 -0.19 1.58
N PHE A 72 -7.57 -0.87 0.53
CA PHE A 72 -8.45 -1.54 -0.43
C PHE A 72 -9.24 -2.68 0.22
N ILE A 73 -8.57 -3.52 1.02
CA ILE A 73 -9.18 -4.65 1.73
C ILE A 73 -10.13 -4.17 2.84
N PHE A 74 -9.69 -3.19 3.64
CA PHE A 74 -10.45 -2.72 4.79
C PHE A 74 -11.40 -1.56 4.48
N TYR A 75 -11.58 -1.18 3.21
CA TYR A 75 -12.48 -0.09 2.81
C TYR A 75 -13.88 -0.23 3.44
N LYS A 76 -14.46 -1.43 3.34
CA LYS A 76 -15.79 -1.72 3.89
C LYS A 76 -15.84 -1.58 5.41
N LEU A 77 -14.75 -1.90 6.10
CA LEU A 77 -14.62 -1.74 7.55
C LEU A 77 -14.53 -0.27 7.96
N ILE A 78 -13.83 0.55 7.17
CA ILE A 78 -13.62 1.98 7.46
C ILE A 78 -14.90 2.78 7.24
N PHE A 79 -15.58 2.55 6.11
CA PHE A 79 -16.74 3.36 5.70
C PHE A 79 -18.09 2.69 5.95
N PHE A 80 -18.11 1.48 6.51
CA PHE A 80 -19.33 0.68 6.76
C PHE A 80 -20.24 0.54 5.52
N THR A 81 -19.65 0.59 4.32
CA THR A 81 -20.37 0.60 3.05
C THR A 81 -19.69 -0.31 2.04
N ASP A 82 -20.50 -0.94 1.20
CA ASP A 82 -20.02 -1.65 0.03
C ASP A 82 -20.08 -0.73 -1.19
N THR A 83 -19.04 -0.73 -1.99
CA THR A 83 -18.90 0.21 -3.11
C THR A 83 -18.22 -0.49 -4.27
N SER A 84 -18.43 0.01 -5.49
CA SER A 84 -17.83 -0.54 -6.69
C SER A 84 -16.29 -0.63 -6.57
N PHE A 85 -15.74 -1.65 -7.21
CA PHE A 85 -14.30 -1.90 -7.27
C PHE A 85 -13.50 -0.64 -7.63
N THR A 86 -13.91 0.08 -8.67
CA THR A 86 -13.24 1.30 -9.15
C THR A 86 -13.17 2.39 -8.09
N LYS A 87 -14.26 2.58 -7.32
CA LYS A 87 -14.29 3.58 -6.25
C LYS A 87 -13.39 3.18 -5.08
N LYS A 88 -13.42 1.91 -4.68
CA LYS A 88 -12.50 1.38 -3.64
C LYS A 88 -11.05 1.57 -4.06
N LEU A 89 -10.70 1.17 -5.28
CA LEU A 89 -9.35 1.30 -5.82
C LEU A 89 -8.90 2.75 -5.90
N ALA A 90 -9.72 3.62 -6.50
CA ALA A 90 -9.40 5.06 -6.62
C ALA A 90 -9.22 5.71 -5.25
N PHE A 91 -10.10 5.41 -4.28
CA PHE A 91 -9.95 5.91 -2.93
C PHE A 91 -8.63 5.43 -2.31
N SER A 92 -8.36 4.13 -2.31
CA SER A 92 -7.15 3.58 -1.69
C SER A 92 -5.88 4.17 -2.30
N THR A 93 -5.82 4.29 -3.63
CA THR A 93 -4.66 4.87 -4.32
C THR A 93 -4.49 6.36 -4.00
N LEU A 94 -5.54 7.17 -4.13
CA LEU A 94 -5.45 8.61 -3.90
C LEU A 94 -5.19 8.93 -2.43
N PHE A 95 -5.89 8.25 -1.52
CA PHE A 95 -5.71 8.44 -0.09
C PHE A 95 -4.28 8.08 0.33
N THR A 96 -3.73 6.97 -0.16
CA THR A 96 -2.34 6.60 0.13
C THR A 96 -1.36 7.62 -0.44
N PHE A 97 -1.53 8.03 -1.70
CA PHE A 97 -0.64 9.01 -2.33
C PHE A 97 -0.65 10.34 -1.59
N PHE A 98 -1.82 10.93 -1.37
CA PHE A 98 -1.92 12.22 -0.68
C PHE A 98 -1.52 12.11 0.80
N GLY A 99 -1.83 11.00 1.47
CA GLY A 99 -1.43 10.77 2.86
C GLY A 99 0.08 10.71 3.02
N LEU A 100 0.78 10.00 2.15
CA LEU A 100 2.25 9.91 2.18
C LEU A 100 2.91 11.20 1.67
N ALA A 101 2.37 11.85 0.64
CA ALA A 101 2.87 13.15 0.20
C ALA A 101 2.71 14.23 1.28
N ALA A 102 1.57 14.25 1.99
CA ALA A 102 1.37 15.13 3.13
C ALA A 102 2.34 14.80 4.27
N TRP A 103 2.64 13.52 4.48
CA TRP A 103 3.64 13.10 5.46
C TRP A 103 5.04 13.63 5.14
N GLU A 104 5.47 13.59 3.88
CA GLU A 104 6.74 14.20 3.44
C GLU A 104 6.78 15.72 3.71
N VAL A 105 5.67 16.42 3.45
CA VAL A 105 5.54 17.85 3.79
C VAL A 105 5.66 18.09 5.30
N ILE A 106 5.06 17.24 6.13
CA ILE A 106 5.18 17.33 7.59
C ILE A 106 6.64 17.10 8.02
N GLN A 107 7.31 16.09 7.47
CA GLN A 107 8.72 15.82 7.77
C GLN A 107 9.62 16.99 7.40
N TYR A 108 9.30 17.70 6.30
CA TYR A 108 9.99 18.92 5.94
C TYR A 108 9.92 20.00 7.03
N TYR A 109 8.73 20.25 7.56
CA TYR A 109 8.56 21.19 8.68
C TYR A 109 9.19 20.69 10.00
N MET A 110 9.44 19.39 10.14
CA MET A 110 10.17 18.80 11.28
C MET A 110 11.70 18.85 11.12
N GLY A 111 12.22 19.42 10.02
CA GLY A 111 13.66 19.60 9.78
C GLY A 111 14.32 18.52 8.93
N SER A 112 13.57 17.62 8.31
CA SER A 112 14.08 16.71 7.28
C SER A 112 14.07 17.39 5.92
N PRO A 113 15.06 17.21 5.03
CA PRO A 113 14.92 17.67 3.65
C PRO A 113 13.78 16.93 2.94
N MET A 114 13.02 17.65 2.12
CA MET A 114 11.99 17.03 1.27
C MET A 114 12.68 16.32 0.11
N ASP A 115 12.52 15.00 0.02
CA ASP A 115 13.13 14.21 -1.04
C ASP A 115 12.12 13.94 -2.17
N ILE A 116 12.41 14.47 -3.36
CA ILE A 116 11.58 14.24 -4.54
C ILE A 116 11.56 12.76 -4.91
N TYR A 117 12.65 12.01 -4.65
CA TYR A 117 12.70 10.59 -4.92
C TYR A 117 11.74 9.80 -4.03
N ASP A 118 11.45 10.27 -2.81
CA ASP A 118 10.45 9.67 -1.93
C ASP A 118 9.03 9.84 -2.46
N ILE A 119 8.73 11.00 -3.05
CA ILE A 119 7.47 11.24 -3.76
C ILE A 119 7.36 10.33 -4.99
N LEU A 120 8.43 10.22 -5.80
CA LEU A 120 8.45 9.35 -6.98
C LEU A 120 8.29 7.86 -6.60
N MET A 121 8.91 7.42 -5.50
CA MET A 121 8.77 6.05 -5.00
C MET A 121 7.37 5.80 -4.44
N THR A 122 6.75 6.80 -3.80
CA THR A 122 5.34 6.75 -3.39
C THR A 122 4.40 6.59 -4.59
N ILE A 123 4.60 7.38 -5.65
CA ILE A 123 3.83 7.26 -6.90
C ILE A 123 4.02 5.86 -7.50
N SER A 124 5.26 5.40 -7.59
CA SER A 124 5.60 4.09 -8.14
C SER A 124 4.94 2.95 -7.37
N GLY A 125 4.95 2.99 -6.03
CA GLY A 125 4.29 2.01 -5.18
C GLY A 125 2.76 2.01 -5.34
N CYS A 126 2.15 3.21 -5.44
CA CYS A 126 0.72 3.38 -5.69
C CYS A 126 0.31 2.81 -7.06
N VAL A 127 1.03 3.17 -8.14
CA VAL A 127 0.76 2.70 -9.50
C VAL A 127 0.94 1.19 -9.59
N MET A 128 2.04 0.66 -9.04
CA MET A 128 2.31 -0.77 -9.10
C MET A 128 1.27 -1.59 -8.33
N THR A 129 0.85 -1.12 -7.15
CA THR A 129 -0.18 -1.80 -6.36
C THR A 129 -1.55 -1.70 -6.99
N ALA A 130 -1.92 -0.53 -7.54
CA ALA A 130 -3.17 -0.39 -8.25
C ALA A 130 -3.22 -1.30 -9.49
N GLY A 131 -2.11 -1.35 -10.26
CA GLY A 131 -1.93 -2.28 -11.38
C GLY A 131 -2.07 -3.73 -10.96
N PHE A 132 -1.39 -4.14 -9.89
CA PHE A 132 -1.50 -5.49 -9.33
C PHE A 132 -2.94 -5.85 -8.94
N ILE A 133 -3.63 -4.97 -8.20
CA ILE A 133 -5.03 -5.19 -7.79
C ILE A 133 -5.93 -5.31 -9.02
N MET A 134 -5.72 -4.47 -10.04
CA MET A 134 -6.46 -4.53 -11.31
C MET A 134 -6.23 -5.86 -12.01
N ILE A 135 -4.99 -6.32 -12.17
CA ILE A 135 -4.66 -7.59 -12.81
C ILE A 135 -5.35 -8.74 -12.08
N VAL A 136 -5.19 -8.82 -10.76
CA VAL A 136 -5.77 -9.90 -9.93
C VAL A 136 -7.32 -9.90 -9.99
N HIS A 137 -7.96 -8.73 -10.15
CA HIS A 137 -9.41 -8.64 -10.29
C HIS A 137 -9.91 -8.82 -11.74
N SER A 138 -9.09 -8.50 -12.74
CA SER A 138 -9.44 -8.47 -14.16
C SER A 138 -9.78 -9.84 -14.77
N ASP A 139 -9.44 -10.95 -14.10
CA ASP A 139 -9.88 -12.30 -14.50
C ASP A 139 -11.42 -12.45 -14.57
N ARG A 140 -12.21 -11.48 -14.07
CA ARG A 140 -13.67 -11.43 -14.27
C ARG A 140 -14.10 -10.90 -15.65
N LEU A 141 -13.27 -10.13 -16.34
CA LEU A 141 -13.64 -9.49 -17.62
C LEU A 141 -13.49 -10.43 -18.82
N GLN A 142 -12.70 -11.51 -18.70
CA GLN A 142 -12.55 -12.52 -19.76
C GLN A 142 -13.57 -13.67 -19.67
N GLN A 143 -14.26 -13.86 -18.54
CA GLN A 143 -15.29 -14.91 -18.41
C GLN A 143 -16.70 -14.48 -18.86
N ASN A 144 -16.87 -13.20 -19.23
CA ASN A 144 -18.13 -12.63 -19.71
C ASN A 144 -18.03 -12.14 -21.18
N ARG A 145 -17.05 -12.62 -21.94
CA ARG A 145 -16.98 -12.48 -23.41
C ARG A 145 -16.98 -13.87 -24.03
#